data_AF-A0A3M1KMS9-F1
#
_entry.id   AF-A0A3M1KMS9-F1
#
_cell.length_a   1.000
_cell.length_b   1.000
_cell.length_c   1.000
_cell.angle_alpha   90.00
_cell.angle_beta   90.00
_cell.angle_gamma   90.00
#
_symmetry.space_group_name_H-M   'P 1'
#
loop_
_entity.id
_entity.type
_entity.pdbx_description
1 polymer ?
#
loop_
_entity_poly.entity_id
_entity_poly.type
_entity_poly.pdbx_seq_one_letter_code
_entity_poly.pdbx_strand_id
1 'polypeptide(L)'
;MTSEGTITSTSWSDYPTPDAMQKYLTLLLQMAAVLVWTIPDAATDKPVTAEVVLFHIAKSNNRNRVEYAARVQPDCRFDHEQPLTVYWRRLEKGPDVTRPLKWVEEKFAYGIDLRHQSDERLEFTIAADDTRPVTVTTTRNDDGQCQVRAWLNSLEAPGVTDHAFVKLKSRKLMFPKIYWVDLYTTRPDGARICERVTERGEPGEPCPSPALRAPPLTSD
;
A
#
# COMPACT_ATOMS: atom_id res chain seq x y z
N MET A 1 31.39 -49.90 -37.25
CA MET A 1 32.74 -49.41 -37.57
C MET A 1 32.61 -47.98 -38.06
N THR A 2 33.37 -47.11 -37.43
CA THR A 2 33.29 -45.64 -37.43
C THR A 2 33.56 -45.02 -38.80
N SER A 3 32.67 -44.14 -39.25
CA SER A 3 32.96 -43.16 -40.31
C SER A 3 33.33 -41.84 -39.66
N GLU A 4 34.60 -41.42 -39.79
CA GLU A 4 35.03 -40.06 -39.42
C GLU A 4 34.62 -39.11 -40.54
N GLY A 5 33.88 -38.06 -40.17
CA GLY A 5 33.42 -37.00 -41.07
C GLY A 5 34.48 -35.91 -41.23
N THR A 6 34.79 -35.57 -42.48
CA THR A 6 35.62 -34.45 -42.89
C THR A 6 34.95 -33.12 -42.52
N ILE A 7 35.59 -32.32 -41.67
CA ILE A 7 35.18 -30.94 -41.39
C ILE A 7 35.65 -30.06 -42.55
N THR A 8 34.71 -29.44 -43.27
CA THR A 8 34.97 -28.45 -44.31
C THR A 8 35.17 -27.08 -43.65
N SER A 9 36.33 -26.44 -43.84
CA SER A 9 36.58 -25.10 -43.33
C SER A 9 35.82 -24.07 -44.18
N THR A 10 34.87 -23.35 -43.60
CA THR A 10 34.23 -22.21 -44.25
C THR A 10 35.23 -21.04 -44.27
N SER A 11 35.57 -20.58 -45.47
CA SER A 11 36.44 -19.43 -45.70
C SER A 11 35.74 -18.14 -45.23
N TRP A 12 36.50 -17.21 -44.65
CA TRP A 12 36.03 -15.90 -44.16
C TRP A 12 35.55 -14.93 -45.27
N SER A 13 35.31 -15.42 -46.48
CA SER A 13 34.99 -14.65 -47.69
C SER A 13 33.49 -14.42 -47.91
N ASP A 14 32.62 -15.09 -47.16
CA ASP A 14 31.16 -15.08 -47.39
C ASP A 14 30.39 -14.06 -46.53
N TYR A 15 31.09 -13.16 -45.83
CA TYR A 15 30.42 -12.05 -45.15
C TYR A 15 30.06 -10.95 -46.16
N PRO A 16 28.80 -10.47 -46.18
CA PRO A 16 28.39 -9.39 -47.07
C PRO A 16 29.23 -8.14 -46.80
N THR A 17 29.68 -7.49 -47.88
CA THR A 17 30.49 -6.27 -47.79
C THR A 17 29.74 -5.17 -47.03
N PRO A 18 30.44 -4.19 -46.42
CA PRO A 18 29.82 -3.10 -45.67
C PRO A 18 28.70 -2.36 -46.45
N ASP A 19 28.86 -2.23 -47.76
CA ASP A 19 27.85 -1.63 -48.65
C ASP A 19 26.59 -2.49 -48.82
N ALA A 20 26.73 -3.83 -48.83
CA ALA A 20 25.58 -4.73 -48.85
C ALA A 20 24.85 -4.67 -47.50
N MET A 21 25.58 -4.62 -46.38
CA MET A 21 24.98 -4.44 -45.05
C MET A 21 24.25 -3.11 -44.89
N GLN A 22 24.76 -2.02 -45.48
CA GLN A 22 24.10 -0.71 -45.43
C GLN A 22 22.79 -0.68 -46.21
N LYS A 23 22.69 -1.45 -47.30
CA LYS A 23 21.45 -1.64 -48.08
C LYS A 23 20.42 -2.49 -47.33
N TYR A 24 20.84 -3.52 -46.59
CA TYR A 24 19.94 -4.30 -45.73
C TYR A 24 19.42 -3.48 -44.54
N LEU A 25 20.25 -2.62 -43.94
CA LEU A 25 19.82 -1.72 -42.86
C LEU A 25 18.79 -0.68 -43.33
N THR A 26 18.96 -0.14 -44.54
CA THR A 26 18.01 0.83 -45.11
C THR A 26 16.67 0.20 -45.50
N LEU A 27 16.67 -1.05 -45.99
CA LEU A 27 15.43 -1.76 -46.29
C LEU A 27 14.62 -2.10 -45.03
N LEU A 28 15.29 -2.47 -43.92
CA LEU A 28 14.65 -2.76 -42.63
C LEU A 28 14.06 -1.50 -41.96
N LEU A 29 14.72 -0.35 -42.09
CA LEU A 29 14.20 0.94 -41.60
C LEU A 29 12.96 1.43 -42.38
N GLN A 30 12.86 1.15 -43.68
CA GLN A 30 11.68 1.50 -44.48
C GLN A 30 10.46 0.61 -44.18
N MET A 31 10.68 -0.67 -43.81
CA MET A 31 9.60 -1.57 -43.38
C MET A 31 9.00 -1.18 -42.01
N ALA A 32 9.76 -0.52 -41.13
CA ALA A 32 9.27 -0.03 -39.84
C ALA A 32 8.40 1.24 -39.96
N ALA A 33 8.47 1.98 -41.08
CA ALA A 33 7.78 3.25 -41.25
C ALA A 33 6.35 3.13 -41.82
N VAL A 34 5.89 1.93 -42.22
CA VAL A 34 4.59 1.75 -42.91
C VAL A 34 3.57 0.94 -42.07
N LEU A 35 3.87 0.62 -40.81
CA LEU A 35 2.91 -0.01 -39.90
C LEU A 35 2.69 0.80 -38.61
N VAL A 36 2.61 2.12 -38.74
CA VAL A 36 1.91 2.94 -37.75
C VAL A 36 0.47 3.09 -38.22
N TRP A 37 -0.31 2.01 -38.07
CA TRP A 37 -1.76 2.21 -37.94
C TRP A 37 -1.93 2.99 -36.64
N THR A 38 -2.46 4.21 -36.75
CA THR A 38 -2.93 4.96 -35.59
C THR A 38 -4.09 4.17 -35.00
N ILE A 39 -3.79 3.25 -34.07
CA ILE A 39 -4.78 2.81 -33.10
C ILE A 39 -5.12 4.10 -32.37
N PRO A 40 -6.36 4.62 -32.44
CA PRO A 40 -6.74 5.70 -31.55
C PRO A 40 -6.45 5.18 -30.15
N ASP A 41 -5.61 5.90 -29.40
CA ASP A 41 -5.49 5.69 -27.97
C ASP A 41 -6.93 5.83 -27.46
N ALA A 42 -7.58 4.70 -27.24
CA ALA A 42 -8.76 4.66 -26.41
C ALA A 42 -8.20 5.05 -25.05
N ALA A 43 -8.19 6.35 -24.78
CA ALA A 43 -8.05 6.90 -23.46
C ALA A 43 -9.12 6.19 -22.66
N THR A 44 -8.70 5.12 -21.98
CA THR A 44 -9.54 4.45 -21.01
C THR A 44 -9.66 5.49 -19.92
N ASP A 45 -10.78 6.21 -19.95
CA ASP A 45 -11.22 7.06 -18.87
C ASP A 45 -11.49 6.10 -17.69
N LYS A 46 -10.41 5.64 -17.05
CA LYS A 46 -10.51 4.83 -15.84
C LYS A 46 -11.30 5.71 -14.88
N PRO A 47 -12.49 5.27 -14.42
CA PRO A 47 -13.32 6.10 -13.58
C PRO A 47 -12.48 6.58 -12.39
N VAL A 48 -12.60 7.87 -12.05
CA VAL A 48 -11.83 8.47 -10.97
C VAL A 48 -12.18 7.74 -9.67
N THR A 49 -11.28 6.87 -9.24
CA THR A 49 -11.38 6.15 -7.98
C THR A 49 -11.23 7.13 -6.83
N ALA A 50 -12.22 7.18 -5.95
CA ALA A 50 -12.13 7.98 -4.73
C ALA A 50 -11.22 7.27 -3.71
N GLU A 51 -10.38 8.04 -3.03
CA GLU A 51 -9.54 7.56 -1.94
C GLU A 51 -10.15 7.96 -0.59
N VAL A 52 -10.47 6.97 0.24
CA VAL A 52 -11.09 7.15 1.57
C VAL A 52 -10.11 6.67 2.64
N VAL A 53 -9.61 7.58 3.47
CA VAL A 53 -8.75 7.22 4.60
C VAL A 53 -9.56 6.43 5.62
N LEU A 54 -9.10 5.21 5.90
CA LEU A 54 -9.76 4.27 6.81
C LEU A 54 -9.32 4.50 8.24
N PHE A 55 -8.01 4.52 8.45
CA PHE A 55 -7.37 4.76 9.75
C PHE A 55 -5.91 5.15 9.52
N HIS A 56 -5.23 5.50 10.60
CA HIS A 56 -3.80 5.81 10.55
C HIS A 56 -3.03 5.23 11.73
N ILE A 57 -1.72 5.09 11.55
CA ILE A 57 -0.78 4.74 12.61
C ILE A 57 0.11 5.95 12.88
N ALA A 58 -0.02 6.52 14.07
CA ALA A 58 0.84 7.58 14.58
C ALA A 58 1.93 7.01 15.49
N LYS A 59 3.00 7.79 15.71
CA LYS A 59 4.10 7.40 16.59
C LYS A 59 4.48 8.53 17.52
N SER A 60 5.08 8.17 18.66
CA SER A 60 5.45 9.16 19.68
C SER A 60 6.64 10.06 19.35
N ASN A 61 7.32 9.89 18.22
CA ASN A 61 8.58 10.59 17.93
C ASN A 61 8.45 11.78 16.97
N ASN A 62 7.33 11.92 16.27
CA ASN A 62 6.97 13.07 15.43
C ASN A 62 5.48 13.01 15.06
N ARG A 63 5.00 14.03 14.34
CA ARG A 63 3.60 14.14 13.90
C ARG A 63 3.29 13.36 12.63
N ASN A 64 4.30 12.80 11.95
CA ASN A 64 4.04 12.04 10.73
C ASN A 64 3.29 10.75 11.08
N ARG A 65 2.36 10.36 10.21
CA ARG A 65 1.55 9.15 10.37
C ARG A 65 1.54 8.34 9.09
N VAL A 66 1.30 7.05 9.22
CA VAL A 66 1.02 6.17 8.08
C VAL A 66 -0.49 6.10 7.92
N GLU A 67 -1.01 6.44 6.75
CA GLU A 67 -2.44 6.37 6.42
C GLU A 67 -2.70 5.12 5.60
N TYR A 68 -3.79 4.43 5.94
CA TYR A 68 -4.35 3.33 5.17
C TYR A 68 -5.62 3.86 4.53
N ALA A 69 -5.67 3.85 3.20
CA ALA A 69 -6.80 4.36 2.45
C ALA A 69 -7.35 3.29 1.50
N ALA A 70 -8.68 3.20 1.43
CA ALA A 70 -9.37 2.40 0.44
C ALA A 70 -9.56 3.19 -0.84
N ARG A 71 -9.47 2.48 -1.95
CA ARG A 71 -9.73 2.96 -3.28
C ARG A 71 -11.07 2.39 -3.74
N VAL A 72 -12.05 3.26 -3.95
CA VAL A 72 -13.42 2.87 -4.35
C VAL A 72 -13.83 3.52 -5.65
N GLN A 73 -14.48 2.74 -6.50
CA GLN A 73 -15.04 3.16 -7.78
C GLN A 73 -16.35 3.94 -7.56
N PRO A 74 -16.86 4.68 -8.56
CA PRO A 74 -18.12 5.44 -8.45
C PRO A 74 -19.36 4.60 -8.10
N ASP A 75 -19.33 3.31 -8.42
CA ASP A 75 -20.38 2.36 -8.07
C ASP A 75 -20.30 1.86 -6.61
N CYS A 76 -19.35 2.39 -5.82
CA CYS A 76 -19.02 2.03 -4.44
C CYS A 76 -18.41 0.64 -4.27
N ARG A 77 -17.84 0.08 -5.33
CA ARG A 77 -17.03 -1.15 -5.25
C ARG A 77 -15.56 -0.82 -5.03
N PHE A 78 -14.81 -1.72 -4.43
CA PHE A 78 -13.36 -1.57 -4.34
C PHE A 78 -12.72 -1.59 -5.73
N ASP A 79 -11.63 -0.84 -5.89
CA ASP A 79 -10.77 -0.92 -7.07
C ASP A 79 -10.16 -2.33 -7.17
N HIS A 80 -10.31 -2.99 -8.31
CA HIS A 80 -9.87 -4.38 -8.47
C HIS A 80 -8.35 -4.54 -8.52
N GLU A 81 -7.63 -3.55 -9.07
CA GLU A 81 -6.19 -3.63 -9.25
C GLU A 81 -5.46 -3.19 -7.98
N GLN A 82 -5.94 -2.12 -7.34
CA GLN A 82 -5.33 -1.56 -6.16
C GLN A 82 -6.42 -1.10 -5.17
N PRO A 83 -7.03 -2.03 -4.41
CA PRO A 83 -8.15 -1.73 -3.50
C PRO A 83 -7.72 -0.91 -2.28
N LEU A 84 -6.43 -0.94 -1.93
CA LEU A 84 -5.85 -0.27 -0.77
C LEU A 84 -4.56 0.44 -1.16
N THR A 85 -4.33 1.60 -0.54
CA THR A 85 -3.06 2.33 -0.62
C THR A 85 -2.57 2.65 0.78
N VAL A 86 -1.27 2.47 1.01
CA VAL A 86 -0.62 2.80 2.29
C VAL A 86 0.52 3.78 2.05
N TYR A 87 0.52 4.88 2.78
CA TYR A 87 1.51 5.94 2.58
C TYR A 87 1.79 6.74 3.84
N TRP A 88 2.91 7.44 3.85
CA TRP A 88 3.24 8.43 4.87
C TRP A 88 2.52 9.75 4.60
N ARG A 89 1.77 10.24 5.57
CA ARG A 89 1.36 11.64 5.69
C ARG A 89 2.42 12.40 6.50
N ARG A 90 3.15 13.29 5.82
CA ARG A 90 4.32 14.00 6.37
C ARG A 90 3.93 15.34 6.98
N LEU A 91 3.16 15.30 8.07
CA LEU A 91 2.63 16.50 8.75
C LEU A 91 3.69 17.49 9.23
N GLU A 92 4.95 17.08 9.37
CA GLU A 92 6.07 18.00 9.66
C GLU A 92 6.46 18.89 8.47
N LYS A 93 6.08 18.49 7.25
CA LYS A 93 6.35 19.22 6.01
C LYS A 93 5.15 19.99 5.47
N GLY A 94 3.96 19.70 5.97
CA GLY A 94 2.70 20.32 5.56
C GLY A 94 1.52 19.34 5.68
N PRO A 95 0.28 19.85 5.66
CA PRO A 95 -0.92 19.03 5.85
C PRO A 95 -1.13 18.01 4.72
N ASP A 96 -0.74 18.34 3.49
CA ASP A 96 -1.03 17.52 2.32
C ASP A 96 0.19 16.76 1.75
N VAL A 97 1.36 16.89 2.40
CA VAL A 97 2.59 16.28 1.91
C VAL A 97 2.58 14.78 2.19
N THR A 98 2.62 13.95 1.14
CA THR A 98 2.66 12.49 1.26
C THR A 98 3.97 11.88 0.75
N ARG A 99 4.19 10.60 1.05
CA ARG A 99 5.28 9.78 0.47
C ARG A 99 4.88 8.30 0.48
N PRO A 100 5.14 7.52 -0.59
CA PRO A 100 4.94 6.07 -0.57
C PRO A 100 5.82 5.39 0.50
N LEU A 101 5.44 4.19 0.91
CA LEU A 101 6.31 3.34 1.72
C LEU A 101 7.57 2.98 0.92
N LYS A 102 8.71 2.83 1.62
CA LYS A 102 9.89 2.16 1.04
C LYS A 102 9.72 0.66 1.19
N TRP A 103 10.41 -0.11 0.35
CA TRP A 103 10.36 -1.57 0.37
C TRP A 103 10.52 -2.20 1.76
N VAL A 104 11.48 -1.72 2.59
CA VAL A 104 11.67 -2.24 3.96
C VAL A 104 10.48 -1.89 4.87
N GLU A 105 9.94 -0.67 4.75
CA GLU A 105 8.77 -0.24 5.53
C GLU A 105 7.53 -1.03 5.14
N GLU A 106 7.36 -1.30 3.85
CA GLU A 106 6.27 -2.09 3.30
C GLU A 106 6.39 -3.56 3.73
N LYS A 107 7.56 -4.18 3.55
CA LYS A 107 7.74 -5.61 3.77
C LYS A 107 7.68 -6.03 5.24
N PHE A 108 8.11 -5.18 6.17
CA PHE A 108 8.32 -5.58 7.57
C PHE A 108 7.54 -4.76 8.60
N ALA A 109 6.89 -3.67 8.20
CA ALA A 109 6.23 -2.79 9.17
C ALA A 109 4.78 -2.46 8.78
N TYR A 110 4.62 -1.62 7.76
CA TYR A 110 3.35 -0.95 7.45
C TYR A 110 2.64 -1.49 6.21
N GLY A 111 3.30 -2.32 5.40
CA GLY A 111 2.62 -2.92 4.25
C GLY A 111 1.48 -3.83 4.69
N ILE A 112 0.71 -4.25 3.71
CA ILE A 112 -0.44 -5.12 3.90
C ILE A 112 -0.19 -6.49 3.26
N ASP A 113 -0.79 -7.51 3.85
CA ASP A 113 -0.97 -8.82 3.22
C ASP A 113 -2.47 -9.02 3.00
N LEU A 114 -2.90 -8.90 1.75
CA LEU A 114 -4.31 -8.98 1.36
C LEU A 114 -4.74 -10.45 1.34
N ARG A 115 -5.63 -10.81 2.26
CA ARG A 115 -6.13 -12.17 2.45
C ARG A 115 -7.36 -12.45 1.61
N HIS A 116 -8.22 -11.46 1.45
CA HIS A 116 -9.45 -11.56 0.68
C HIS A 116 -9.79 -10.24 0.01
N GLN A 117 -10.36 -10.33 -1.19
CA GLN A 117 -10.88 -9.20 -1.94
C GLN A 117 -12.13 -9.62 -2.71
N SER A 118 -13.18 -8.84 -2.54
CA SER A 118 -14.39 -8.84 -3.37
C SER A 118 -14.80 -7.39 -3.66
N ASP A 119 -15.87 -7.21 -4.43
CA ASP A 119 -16.41 -5.89 -4.78
C ASP A 119 -16.72 -5.03 -3.55
N GLU A 120 -17.18 -5.65 -2.45
CA GLU A 120 -17.72 -4.94 -1.28
C GLU A 120 -16.97 -5.22 0.02
N ARG A 121 -16.02 -6.17 0.00
CA ARG A 121 -15.28 -6.60 1.20
C ARG A 121 -13.81 -6.84 0.91
N LEU A 122 -12.95 -6.31 1.78
CA LEU A 122 -11.53 -6.64 1.85
C LEU A 122 -11.21 -7.23 3.20
N GLU A 123 -10.22 -8.11 3.23
CA GLU A 123 -9.59 -8.55 4.46
C GLU A 123 -8.08 -8.56 4.29
N PHE A 124 -7.36 -7.91 5.20
CA PHE A 124 -5.90 -7.85 5.15
C PHE A 124 -5.30 -7.86 6.55
N THR A 125 -4.03 -8.23 6.65
CA THR A 125 -3.22 -8.06 7.86
C THR A 125 -2.13 -7.02 7.61
N ILE A 126 -1.61 -6.40 8.66
CA ILE A 126 -0.48 -5.46 8.57
C ILE A 126 0.83 -6.25 8.70
N ALA A 127 1.87 -5.90 7.96
CA ALA A 127 3.12 -6.66 7.95
C ALA A 127 3.79 -6.83 9.33
N ALA A 128 3.65 -5.84 10.22
CA ALA A 128 4.11 -5.93 11.61
C ALA A 128 3.21 -6.76 12.53
N ASP A 129 2.02 -7.13 12.08
CA ASP A 129 1.00 -7.82 12.87
C ASP A 129 0.08 -8.64 11.97
N ASP A 130 0.51 -9.88 11.73
CA ASP A 130 -0.22 -10.87 10.94
C ASP A 130 -1.32 -11.59 11.74
N THR A 131 -1.44 -11.29 13.03
CA THR A 131 -2.39 -11.98 13.94
C THR A 131 -3.76 -11.32 13.99
N ARG A 132 -3.84 -10.02 13.68
CA ARG A 132 -5.08 -9.23 13.75
C ARG A 132 -5.52 -8.78 12.36
N PRO A 133 -6.44 -9.51 11.70
CA PRO A 133 -6.99 -9.08 10.43
C PRO A 133 -7.85 -7.82 10.59
N VAL A 134 -7.76 -6.96 9.58
CA VAL A 134 -8.63 -5.82 9.36
C VAL A 134 -9.61 -6.17 8.26
N THR A 135 -10.89 -6.05 8.56
CA THR A 135 -11.97 -6.16 7.59
C THR A 135 -12.36 -4.77 7.10
N VAL A 136 -12.42 -4.56 5.78
CA VAL A 136 -12.95 -3.32 5.21
C VAL A 136 -14.20 -3.64 4.43
N THR A 137 -15.25 -2.85 4.64
CA THR A 137 -16.52 -2.95 3.90
C THR A 137 -16.84 -1.63 3.24
N THR A 138 -17.37 -1.68 2.04
CA THR A 138 -17.93 -0.52 1.34
C THR A 138 -19.42 -0.72 1.10
N THR A 139 -20.22 0.32 1.35
CA THR A 139 -21.66 0.34 1.08
C THR A 139 -22.05 1.68 0.49
N ARG A 140 -23.26 1.79 -0.05
CA ARG A 140 -23.86 3.07 -0.43
C ARG A 140 -24.82 3.49 0.67
N ASN A 141 -24.74 4.75 1.12
CA ASN A 141 -25.73 5.31 2.05
C ASN A 141 -26.95 5.87 1.32
N ASP A 142 -27.93 6.32 2.10
CA ASP A 142 -29.19 6.87 1.58
C ASP A 142 -28.98 8.15 0.73
N ASP A 143 -27.91 8.89 0.97
CA ASP A 143 -27.50 10.06 0.18
C ASP A 143 -26.76 9.70 -1.13
N GLY A 144 -26.61 8.40 -1.41
CA GLY A 144 -25.92 7.90 -2.60
C GLY A 144 -24.39 7.95 -2.52
N GLN A 145 -23.81 8.33 -1.39
CA GLN A 145 -22.37 8.38 -1.14
C GLN A 145 -21.82 7.01 -0.72
N CYS A 146 -20.58 6.71 -1.13
CA CYS A 146 -19.89 5.51 -0.68
C CYS A 146 -19.45 5.68 0.78
N GLN A 147 -19.87 4.76 1.64
CA GLN A 147 -19.40 4.64 3.00
C GLN A 147 -18.43 3.47 3.10
N VAL A 148 -17.19 3.76 3.45
CA VAL A 148 -16.15 2.75 3.65
C VAL A 148 -15.77 2.71 5.12
N ARG A 149 -15.74 1.51 5.70
CA ARG A 149 -15.42 1.31 7.12
C ARG A 149 -14.40 0.20 7.28
N ALA A 150 -13.36 0.45 8.05
CA ALA A 150 -12.42 -0.57 8.49
C ALA A 150 -12.78 -1.02 9.91
N TRP A 151 -12.80 -2.33 10.12
CA TRP A 151 -13.10 -2.98 11.37
C TRP A 151 -11.88 -3.76 11.80
N LEU A 152 -11.35 -3.43 12.97
CA LEU A 152 -10.31 -4.23 13.59
C LEU A 152 -10.99 -5.31 14.43
N ASN A 153 -10.58 -6.56 14.19
CA ASN A 153 -10.98 -7.67 15.03
C ASN A 153 -10.12 -7.62 16.31
N SER A 154 -10.53 -6.77 17.26
CA SER A 154 -9.90 -6.64 18.58
C SER A 154 -10.25 -7.83 19.47
N LEU A 155 -9.47 -8.07 20.53
CA LEU A 155 -9.70 -9.19 21.46
C LEU A 155 -10.99 -9.02 22.29
N GLU A 156 -11.45 -7.78 22.50
CA GLU A 156 -12.60 -7.48 23.35
C GLU A 156 -13.92 -7.39 22.56
N ALA A 157 -13.91 -6.83 21.34
CA ALA A 157 -15.04 -6.82 20.40
C ALA A 157 -14.65 -6.19 19.04
N PRO A 158 -15.33 -6.53 17.93
CA PRO A 158 -15.19 -5.81 16.68
C PRO A 158 -15.64 -4.34 16.82
N GLY A 159 -14.87 -3.41 16.28
CA GLY A 159 -15.20 -1.99 16.25
C GLY A 159 -14.61 -1.32 15.02
N VAL A 160 -15.20 -0.19 14.60
CA VAL A 160 -14.66 0.63 13.52
C VAL A 160 -13.34 1.24 14.00
N THR A 161 -12.28 1.06 13.23
CA THR A 161 -10.94 1.52 13.59
C THR A 161 -10.80 3.02 13.37
N ASP A 162 -10.45 3.76 14.42
CA ASP A 162 -10.18 5.19 14.29
C ASP A 162 -8.70 5.41 13.94
N HIS A 163 -7.81 4.92 14.81
CA HIS A 163 -6.35 5.00 14.64
C HIS A 163 -5.61 4.10 15.61
N ALA A 164 -4.32 3.91 15.36
CA ALA A 164 -3.37 3.32 16.30
C ALA A 164 -2.28 4.33 16.66
N PHE A 165 -1.78 4.25 17.90
CA PHE A 165 -0.65 5.03 18.37
C PHE A 165 0.45 4.11 18.90
N VAL A 166 1.67 4.28 18.39
CA VAL A 166 2.83 3.47 18.80
C VAL A 166 3.78 4.31 19.66
N LYS A 167 4.02 3.86 20.89
CA LYS A 167 5.00 4.44 21.79
C LYS A 167 6.36 3.78 21.61
N LEU A 168 7.40 4.54 21.25
CA LEU A 168 8.74 4.00 20.99
C LEU A 168 9.70 4.10 22.19
N LYS A 169 10.54 3.07 22.37
CA LYS A 169 11.69 3.00 23.31
C LYS A 169 12.94 3.65 22.69
N SER A 170 13.07 4.97 22.81
CA SER A 170 14.24 5.79 22.44
C SER A 170 14.69 5.78 20.96
N ARG A 171 15.47 6.80 20.55
CA ARG A 171 15.92 7.06 19.15
C ARG A 171 17.25 6.42 18.77
N LYS A 172 17.96 5.76 19.69
CA LYS A 172 19.37 5.34 19.51
C LYS A 172 19.60 3.94 18.92
N LEU A 173 18.57 3.20 18.51
CA LEU A 173 18.73 1.81 18.05
C LEU A 173 18.39 1.63 16.57
N MET A 174 19.12 0.72 15.89
CA MET A 174 18.92 0.33 14.49
C MET A 174 17.51 -0.24 14.22
N PHE A 175 16.88 -0.84 15.23
CA PHE A 175 15.48 -1.27 15.22
C PHE A 175 14.72 -0.57 16.35
N PRO A 176 13.68 0.23 16.06
CA PRO A 176 12.96 0.95 17.10
C PRO A 176 12.19 -0.06 17.96
N LYS A 177 12.59 -0.19 19.23
CA LYS A 177 11.83 -0.99 20.20
C LYS A 177 10.53 -0.26 20.53
N ILE A 178 9.46 -1.02 20.79
CA ILE A 178 8.14 -0.47 21.09
C ILE A 178 7.90 -0.65 22.60
N TYR A 179 7.37 0.38 23.27
CA TYR A 179 6.82 0.22 24.61
C TYR A 179 5.47 -0.50 24.51
N TRP A 180 4.56 0.08 23.73
CA TRP A 180 3.21 -0.42 23.53
C TRP A 180 2.59 0.18 22.26
N VAL A 181 1.46 -0.40 21.85
CA VAL A 181 0.55 0.10 20.81
C VAL A 181 -0.83 0.30 21.43
N ASP A 182 -1.39 1.50 21.29
CA ASP A 182 -2.80 1.77 21.62
C ASP A 182 -3.61 1.66 20.33
N LEU A 183 -4.70 0.89 20.37
CA LEU A 183 -5.64 0.71 19.28
C LEU A 183 -6.96 1.37 19.68
N TYR A 184 -7.37 2.41 18.95
CA TYR A 184 -8.61 3.12 19.20
C TYR A 184 -9.68 2.68 18.22
N THR A 185 -10.81 2.22 18.75
CA THR A 185 -11.96 1.77 17.97
C THR A 185 -13.25 2.37 18.50
N THR A 186 -14.25 2.50 17.62
CA THR A 186 -15.61 2.86 17.98
C THR A 186 -16.54 1.67 17.74
N ARG A 187 -17.21 1.20 18.80
CA ARG A 187 -18.17 0.10 18.73
C ARG A 187 -19.48 0.49 18.05
N PRO A 188 -20.31 -0.49 17.63
CA PRO A 188 -21.64 -0.22 17.08
C PRO A 188 -22.57 0.59 18.00
N ASP A 189 -22.39 0.50 19.32
CA ASP A 189 -23.13 1.27 20.33
C ASP A 189 -22.61 2.72 20.50
N GLY A 190 -21.59 3.12 19.74
CA GLY A 190 -20.94 4.42 19.81
C GLY A 190 -19.89 4.54 20.91
N ALA A 191 -19.68 3.51 21.73
CA ALA A 191 -18.64 3.53 22.75
C ALA A 191 -17.25 3.53 22.10
N ARG A 192 -16.37 4.42 22.55
CA ARG A 192 -14.96 4.43 22.17
C ARG A 192 -14.18 3.51 23.09
N ILE A 193 -13.50 2.54 22.51
CA ILE A 193 -12.63 1.59 23.19
C ILE A 193 -11.19 1.90 22.82
N CYS A 194 -10.30 1.67 23.78
CA CYS A 194 -8.89 1.64 23.49
C CYS A 194 -8.24 0.41 24.11
N GLU A 195 -7.59 -0.38 23.28
CA GLU A 195 -6.84 -1.57 23.67
C GLU A 195 -5.34 -1.24 23.64
N ARG A 196 -4.64 -1.44 24.76
CA ARG A 196 -3.18 -1.31 24.81
C ARG A 196 -2.52 -2.68 24.70
N VAL A 197 -1.66 -2.83 23.69
CA VAL A 197 -0.88 -4.03 23.43
C VAL A 197 0.60 -3.80 23.74
N THR A 198 1.17 -4.70 24.53
CA THR A 198 2.59 -4.68 24.92
C THR A 198 3.33 -5.85 24.27
N GLU A 199 4.68 -5.80 24.26
CA GLU A 199 5.52 -6.88 23.70
C GLU A 199 5.27 -8.26 24.32
N ARG A 200 4.67 -8.35 25.52
CA ARG A 200 4.40 -9.63 26.22
C ARG A 200 2.93 -10.06 26.17
N GLY A 201 2.06 -9.30 25.48
CA GLY A 201 0.62 -9.51 25.58
C GLY A 201 0.06 -9.27 27.00
N GLU A 202 0.87 -8.67 27.88
CA GLU A 202 0.40 -8.25 29.20
C GLU A 202 -0.52 -7.04 29.03
N PRO A 203 -1.63 -6.95 29.78
CA PRO A 203 -2.45 -5.76 29.82
C PRO A 203 -1.57 -4.56 30.15
N GLY A 204 -1.44 -3.62 29.21
CA GLY A 204 -0.79 -2.36 29.50
C GLY A 204 -1.64 -1.51 30.45
N GLU A 205 -1.08 -0.42 30.99
CA GLU A 205 -1.90 0.58 31.69
C GLU A 205 -3.12 0.97 30.83
N PRO A 206 -4.30 1.18 31.42
CA PRO A 206 -5.50 1.59 30.69
C PRO A 206 -5.18 2.78 29.79
N CYS A 207 -5.74 2.79 28.59
CA CYS A 207 -5.57 3.94 27.73
C CYS A 207 -6.05 5.20 28.46
N PRO A 208 -5.38 6.34 28.27
CA PRO A 208 -5.89 7.60 28.79
C PRO A 208 -7.32 7.78 28.29
N SER A 209 -8.24 8.13 29.21
CA SER A 209 -9.64 8.38 28.88
C SER A 209 -9.74 9.34 27.67
N PRO A 210 -10.74 9.24 26.79
CA PRO A 210 -10.84 10.02 25.53
C PRO A 210 -10.81 11.55 25.68
N ALA A 211 -10.69 12.08 26.90
CA ALA A 211 -10.62 13.49 27.24
C ALA A 211 -9.20 14.10 27.17
N LEU A 212 -8.30 13.60 26.32
CA LEU A 212 -7.02 14.26 26.07
C LEU A 212 -6.93 14.67 24.60
N ARG A 213 -7.36 15.91 24.34
CA ARG A 213 -6.77 16.72 23.26
C ARG A 213 -5.25 16.52 23.34
N ALA A 214 -4.62 16.32 22.18
CA ALA A 214 -3.17 16.25 22.07
C ALA A 214 -2.52 17.28 23.01
N PRO A 215 -1.56 16.89 23.86
CA PRO A 215 -0.88 17.87 24.71
C PRO A 215 -0.28 18.95 23.79
N PRO A 216 -0.43 20.25 24.13
CA PRO A 216 0.25 21.29 23.37
C PRO A 216 1.74 20.95 23.36
N LEU A 217 2.33 20.94 22.17
CA LEU A 217 3.76 20.79 21.99
C LEU A 217 4.41 21.95 22.77
N THR A 218 5.07 21.63 23.87
CA THR A 218 5.96 22.59 24.52
C THR A 218 7.10 22.87 23.56
N SER A 219 7.11 24.08 23.02
CA SER A 219 8.27 24.65 22.33
C SER A 219 9.30 25.01 23.40
N ASP A 220 10.41 24.28 23.42
CA ASP A 220 11.69 24.79 23.92
C ASP A 220 12.46 25.42 22.75
#